data_AF-A0AAW0QZK6-F1
#
_entry.id   AF-A0AAW0QZK6-F1
#
_cell.length_a   1.000
_cell.length_b   1.000
_cell.length_c   1.000
_cell.angle_alpha   90.00
_cell.angle_beta   90.00
_cell.angle_gamma   90.00
#
_symmetry.space_group_name_H-M   'P 1'
#
loop_
_entity.id
_entity.type
_entity.pdbx_description
1 polymer ?
#
loop_
_entity_poly.entity_id
_entity_poly.type
_entity_poly.pdbx_seq_one_letter_code
_entity_poly.pdbx_strand_id
1 'polypeptide(L)'
;MDTSKTTKRAAGSLSAGTERPLRVDCKDLSGGRNYQTSQLKAFDKLSRETRVSAAKRVAGSSINATTLEAINRMERSCKRRKIVQQNNPSREESVESSPTPSPETPFDQPQSQDQINTNAAPATGPAVDENYHFSRAAPQAIANLVPSTLNYAIRRDTTADCQTAVVTMGFPRDPVKMQYCITTIDIIQKKVEYYALKLYGIEIETEGEKRYAVLAGVRIDPEHSMTFRRCRTACIKELFGKQIDEAIDTCPFRLAEYEFGRLIETECVTMTINSDAKGGALISLYMGLRGGTEIRDSLYPNLQR
;
A
#
# COMPACT_ATOMS: atom_id res chain seq x y z
N MET A 1 -36.55 -5.14 81.05
CA MET A 1 -35.93 -4.18 80.10
C MET A 1 -35.23 -5.02 79.04
N ASP A 2 -35.93 -5.73 78.16
CA ASP A 2 -36.94 -5.33 77.19
C ASP A 2 -36.40 -4.36 76.13
N THR A 3 -36.13 -4.89 74.93
CA THR A 3 -36.63 -4.35 73.65
C THR A 3 -36.17 -5.23 72.48
N SER A 4 -37.06 -6.16 72.12
CA SER A 4 -37.04 -6.91 70.86
C SER A 4 -37.43 -5.98 69.70
N LYS A 5 -36.71 -6.04 68.57
CA LYS A 5 -37.16 -5.47 67.28
C LYS A 5 -37.19 -6.55 66.20
N THR A 6 -38.41 -7.01 65.94
CA THR A 6 -38.80 -7.92 64.86
C THR A 6 -39.08 -7.12 63.59
N THR A 7 -38.47 -7.47 62.46
CA THR A 7 -38.81 -6.87 61.15
C THR A 7 -39.36 -7.94 60.21
N LYS A 8 -40.66 -7.83 59.94
CA LYS A 8 -41.45 -8.55 58.94
C LYS A 8 -40.86 -8.36 57.54
N ARG A 9 -40.58 -9.45 56.83
CA ARG A 9 -40.44 -9.46 55.36
C ARG A 9 -41.72 -10.00 54.74
N ALA A 10 -42.34 -9.18 53.89
CA ALA A 10 -43.51 -9.52 53.10
C ALA A 10 -43.10 -10.34 51.87
N ALA A 11 -43.81 -11.44 51.63
CA ALA A 11 -43.73 -12.23 50.40
C ALA A 11 -44.55 -11.53 49.31
N GLY A 12 -43.89 -11.09 48.24
CA GLY A 12 -44.51 -10.57 47.03
C GLY A 12 -44.55 -11.66 45.96
N SER A 13 -45.75 -11.97 45.49
CA SER A 13 -46.08 -12.94 44.44
C SER A 13 -45.55 -12.50 43.06
N LEU A 14 -44.81 -13.39 42.38
CA LEU A 14 -44.40 -13.26 40.98
C LEU A 14 -45.52 -13.79 40.06
N SER A 15 -46.17 -12.88 39.33
CA SER A 15 -47.05 -13.23 38.21
C SER A 15 -46.22 -13.52 36.96
N ALA A 16 -46.34 -14.73 36.42
CA ALA A 16 -45.74 -15.13 35.15
C ALA A 16 -46.48 -14.46 33.98
N GLY A 17 -45.86 -13.44 33.40
CA GLY A 17 -46.26 -12.85 32.13
C GLY A 17 -45.62 -13.59 30.97
N THR A 18 -46.43 -14.27 30.16
CA THR A 18 -46.03 -14.95 28.94
C THR A 18 -45.79 -13.90 27.82
N GLU A 19 -44.57 -13.41 27.68
CA GLU A 19 -44.18 -12.56 26.55
C GLU A 19 -44.08 -13.39 25.26
N ARG A 20 -44.90 -13.04 24.26
CA ARG A 20 -44.81 -13.59 22.91
C ARG A 20 -43.59 -12.98 22.20
N PRO A 21 -42.77 -13.78 21.49
CA PRO A 21 -41.65 -13.25 20.73
C PRO A 21 -42.17 -12.40 19.56
N LEU A 22 -41.77 -11.13 19.53
CA LEU A 22 -41.93 -10.24 18.39
C LEU A 22 -41.21 -10.85 17.18
N ARG A 23 -41.99 -11.29 16.19
CA ARG A 23 -41.51 -11.60 14.85
C ARG A 23 -41.00 -10.30 14.24
N VAL A 24 -39.68 -10.16 14.16
CA VAL A 24 -39.04 -9.08 13.39
C VAL A 24 -38.97 -9.55 11.95
N ASP A 25 -39.78 -8.92 11.09
CA ASP A 25 -39.73 -9.12 9.65
C ASP A 25 -38.40 -8.55 9.11
N CYS A 26 -37.52 -9.44 8.65
CA CYS A 26 -36.25 -9.10 8.02
C CYS A 26 -36.47 -8.60 6.58
N LYS A 27 -36.93 -7.36 6.43
CA LYS A 27 -36.75 -6.57 5.21
C LYS A 27 -36.01 -5.29 5.60
N ASP A 28 -35.01 -4.91 4.81
CA ASP A 28 -34.11 -3.75 4.96
C ASP A 28 -32.78 -3.97 5.73
N LEU A 29 -31.86 -4.71 5.10
CA LEU A 29 -30.47 -4.90 5.58
C LEU A 29 -29.55 -3.67 5.41
N SER A 30 -30.04 -2.54 4.86
CA SER A 30 -29.26 -1.30 4.72
C SER A 30 -29.27 -0.42 5.97
N GLY A 31 -30.21 -0.61 6.90
CA GLY A 31 -30.31 0.15 8.16
C GLY A 31 -29.26 -0.23 9.23
N GLY A 32 -28.66 -1.41 9.13
CA GLY A 32 -27.78 -1.95 10.19
C GLY A 32 -26.47 -1.18 10.39
N ARG A 33 -25.84 -0.71 9.31
CA ARG A 33 -24.56 0.01 9.41
C ARG A 33 -24.71 1.39 10.06
N ASN A 34 -25.80 2.09 9.76
CA ASN A 34 -26.08 3.41 10.34
C ASN A 34 -26.43 3.31 11.83
N TYR A 35 -27.11 2.25 12.23
CA TYR A 35 -27.38 1.98 13.65
C TYR A 35 -26.11 1.68 14.43
N GLN A 36 -25.23 0.81 13.92
CA GLN A 36 -23.96 0.46 14.57
C GLN A 36 -23.02 1.66 14.72
N THR A 37 -22.88 2.47 13.67
CA THR A 37 -22.07 3.70 13.72
C THR A 37 -22.63 4.75 14.67
N SER A 38 -23.96 4.86 14.77
CA SER A 38 -24.62 5.73 15.76
C SER A 38 -24.36 5.28 17.20
N GLN A 39 -24.44 3.97 17.47
CA GLN A 39 -24.14 3.40 18.80
C GLN A 39 -22.67 3.61 19.21
N LEU A 40 -21.73 3.44 18.27
CA LEU A 40 -20.31 3.71 18.53
C LEU A 40 -20.07 5.19 18.87
N LYS A 41 -20.67 6.11 18.09
CA LYS A 41 -20.59 7.55 18.38
C LYS A 41 -21.24 7.92 19.72
N ALA A 42 -22.30 7.24 20.12
CA ALA A 42 -22.92 7.43 21.43
C ALA A 42 -22.02 6.92 22.56
N PHE A 43 -21.35 5.78 22.36
CA PHE A 43 -20.38 5.23 23.32
C PHE A 43 -19.18 6.15 23.53
N ASP A 44 -18.67 6.78 22.47
CA ASP A 44 -17.53 7.72 22.56
C ASP A 44 -17.86 8.99 23.35
N LYS A 45 -19.14 9.37 23.43
CA LYS A 45 -19.60 10.50 24.24
C LYS A 45 -19.70 10.19 25.75
N LEU A 46 -19.52 8.93 26.15
CA LEU A 46 -19.55 8.53 27.56
C LEU A 46 -18.27 8.94 28.30
N SER A 47 -18.39 9.19 29.60
CA SER A 47 -17.24 9.49 30.46
C SER A 47 -16.20 8.37 30.43
N ARG A 48 -14.94 8.72 30.68
CA ARG A 48 -13.82 7.76 30.69
C ARG A 48 -14.08 6.61 31.67
N GLU A 49 -14.59 6.91 32.86
CA GLU A 49 -14.91 5.91 33.89
C GLU A 49 -15.96 4.90 33.40
N THR A 50 -17.03 5.38 32.76
CA THR A 50 -18.08 4.55 32.20
C THR A 50 -17.54 3.63 31.10
N ARG A 51 -16.71 4.15 30.20
CA ARG A 51 -16.08 3.36 29.14
C ARG A 51 -15.15 2.28 29.69
N VAL A 52 -14.35 2.59 30.73
CA VAL A 52 -13.48 1.62 31.40
C VAL A 52 -14.28 0.52 32.08
N SER A 53 -15.38 0.87 32.77
CA SER A 53 -16.27 -0.11 33.40
C SER A 53 -16.93 -1.04 32.38
N ALA A 54 -17.41 -0.49 31.25
CA ALA A 54 -17.96 -1.26 30.15
C ALA A 54 -16.92 -2.23 29.55
N ALA A 55 -15.69 -1.76 29.31
CA ALA A 55 -14.60 -2.59 28.80
C ALA A 55 -14.26 -3.77 29.74
N LYS A 56 -14.21 -3.53 31.06
CA LYS A 56 -14.00 -4.59 32.06
C LYS A 56 -15.12 -5.63 32.03
N ARG A 57 -16.38 -5.21 31.88
CA ARG A 57 -17.52 -6.13 31.76
C ARG A 57 -17.44 -6.98 30.49
N VAL A 58 -17.07 -6.38 29.36
CA VAL A 58 -16.92 -7.12 28.09
C VAL A 58 -15.77 -8.11 28.20
N ALA A 59 -14.62 -7.72 28.77
CA ALA A 59 -13.47 -8.61 28.96
C ALA A 59 -13.78 -9.80 29.89
N GLY A 60 -14.64 -9.61 30.89
CA GLY A 60 -15.08 -10.68 31.78
C GLY A 60 -16.22 -11.55 31.24
N SER A 61 -16.77 -11.23 30.06
CA SER A 61 -17.87 -11.99 29.48
C SER A 61 -17.33 -13.16 28.66
N SER A 62 -17.73 -14.39 28.98
CA SER A 62 -17.41 -15.57 28.17
C SER A 62 -18.26 -15.57 26.89
N ILE A 63 -17.62 -15.73 25.74
CA ILE A 63 -18.31 -15.89 24.45
C ILE A 63 -19.02 -17.25 24.45
N ASN A 64 -20.32 -17.27 24.15
CA ASN A 64 -21.07 -18.52 24.03
C ASN A 64 -20.52 -19.33 22.83
N ALA A 65 -20.40 -20.65 22.99
CA ALA A 65 -19.91 -21.56 21.95
C ALA A 65 -20.60 -21.37 20.60
N THR A 66 -21.91 -21.12 20.59
CA THR A 66 -22.68 -20.88 19.36
C THR A 66 -22.23 -19.61 18.63
N THR A 67 -21.88 -18.56 19.37
CA THR A 67 -21.36 -17.31 18.80
C THR A 67 -19.98 -17.54 18.19
N LEU A 68 -19.12 -18.33 18.86
CA LEU A 68 -17.80 -18.67 18.36
C LEU A 68 -17.88 -19.48 17.04
N GLU A 69 -18.80 -20.45 16.95
CA GLU A 69 -19.05 -21.19 15.71
C GLU A 69 -19.54 -20.28 14.58
N ALA A 70 -20.44 -19.33 14.87
CA ALA A 70 -20.93 -18.38 13.87
C ALA A 70 -19.79 -17.48 13.34
N ILE A 71 -18.90 -16.99 14.21
CA ILE A 71 -17.71 -16.20 13.82
C ILE A 71 -16.82 -17.05 12.90
N ASN A 72 -16.46 -18.26 13.32
CA ASN A 72 -15.64 -19.17 12.53
C ASN A 72 -16.26 -19.50 11.16
N ARG A 73 -17.59 -19.67 11.11
CA ARG A 73 -18.33 -19.92 9.87
C ARG A 73 -18.26 -18.71 8.93
N MET A 74 -18.42 -17.50 9.46
CA MET A 74 -18.32 -16.26 8.67
C MET A 74 -16.90 -16.08 8.11
N GLU A 75 -15.86 -16.27 8.92
CA GLU A 75 -14.47 -16.18 8.48
C GLU A 75 -14.14 -17.14 7.33
N ARG A 76 -14.63 -18.39 7.41
CA ARG A 76 -14.47 -19.37 6.33
C ARG A 76 -15.22 -18.95 5.06
N SER A 77 -16.41 -18.38 5.18
CA SER A 77 -17.21 -17.94 4.03
C SER A 77 -16.63 -16.73 3.30
N CYS A 78 -16.01 -15.80 4.02
CA CYS A 78 -15.31 -14.64 3.43
C CYS A 78 -14.08 -15.08 2.61
N LYS A 79 -13.38 -16.14 3.04
CA LYS A 79 -12.25 -16.72 2.28
C LYS A 79 -12.71 -17.33 0.94
N ARG A 80 -13.89 -17.96 0.88
CA ARG A 80 -14.44 -18.53 -0.36
C ARG A 80 -14.85 -17.49 -1.40
N ARG A 81 -15.39 -16.33 -1.00
CA ARG A 81 -15.76 -15.26 -1.96
C ARG A 81 -14.56 -14.67 -2.70
N LYS A 82 -13.39 -14.61 -2.07
CA LYS A 82 -12.16 -14.11 -2.72
C LYS A 82 -11.63 -15.05 -3.80
N ILE A 83 -11.85 -16.37 -3.68
CA ILE A 83 -11.38 -17.36 -4.66
C ILE A 83 -12.26 -17.37 -5.93
N VAL A 84 -13.58 -17.18 -5.79
CA VAL A 84 -14.51 -17.23 -6.93
C VAL A 84 -14.41 -16.00 -7.83
N GLN A 85 -13.99 -14.83 -7.30
CA GLN A 85 -13.81 -13.63 -8.13
C GLN A 85 -12.54 -13.64 -9.00
N GLN A 86 -11.61 -14.58 -8.80
CA GLN A 86 -10.40 -14.68 -9.63
C GLN A 86 -10.53 -15.57 -10.87
N ASN A 87 -11.64 -16.32 -11.03
CA ASN A 87 -11.78 -17.33 -12.08
C ASN A 87 -12.85 -17.03 -13.15
N ASN A 88 -13.27 -15.77 -13.33
CA ASN A 88 -14.10 -15.41 -14.49
C ASN A 88 -13.22 -14.85 -15.61
N PRO A 89 -12.94 -15.61 -16.69
CA PRO A 89 -12.39 -15.04 -17.90
C PRO A 89 -13.47 -14.20 -18.58
N SER A 90 -13.20 -12.91 -18.75
CA SER A 90 -14.04 -12.00 -19.53
C SER A 90 -14.16 -12.50 -20.96
N ARG A 91 -15.40 -12.76 -21.35
CA ARG A 91 -15.86 -13.13 -22.69
C ARG A 91 -15.60 -11.96 -23.64
N GLU A 92 -14.66 -12.11 -24.56
CA GLU A 92 -14.42 -11.18 -25.66
C GLU A 92 -15.60 -11.24 -26.65
N GLU A 93 -16.24 -10.08 -26.86
CA GLU A 93 -17.18 -9.87 -27.97
C GLU A 93 -16.38 -9.59 -29.24
N SER A 94 -16.47 -10.52 -30.19
CA SER A 94 -16.00 -10.38 -31.56
C SER A 94 -16.90 -9.38 -32.30
N VAL A 95 -16.32 -8.32 -32.86
CA VAL A 95 -16.97 -7.49 -33.88
C VAL A 95 -16.18 -7.65 -35.17
N GLU A 96 -16.84 -8.26 -36.13
CA GLU A 96 -16.42 -8.54 -37.49
C GLU A 96 -17.03 -7.47 -38.42
N SER A 97 -16.22 -6.76 -39.20
CA SER A 97 -16.64 -6.08 -40.45
C SER A 97 -15.46 -5.74 -41.36
N SER A 98 -15.24 -6.63 -42.34
CA SER A 98 -14.98 -6.48 -43.78
C SER A 98 -14.23 -5.28 -44.43
N PRO A 99 -13.64 -5.50 -45.64
CA PRO A 99 -12.57 -4.69 -46.24
C PRO A 99 -13.04 -3.75 -47.36
N THR A 100 -12.23 -2.74 -47.74
CA THR A 100 -12.38 -2.01 -49.01
C THR A 100 -11.01 -1.40 -49.46
N PRO A 101 -10.67 -1.40 -50.76
CA PRO A 101 -9.30 -1.21 -51.24
C PRO A 101 -8.95 0.24 -51.63
N SER A 102 -7.64 0.45 -51.80
CA SER A 102 -6.89 1.66 -52.23
C SER A 102 -7.36 2.26 -53.56
N PRO A 103 -6.92 3.51 -53.88
CA PRO A 103 -5.73 3.62 -54.74
C PRO A 103 -4.78 4.79 -54.43
N GLU A 104 -3.63 4.68 -55.08
CA GLU A 104 -2.35 5.38 -55.00
C GLU A 104 -2.42 6.89 -55.28
N THR A 105 -1.49 7.65 -54.67
CA THR A 105 -0.78 8.76 -55.34
C THR A 105 0.65 8.90 -54.77
N PRO A 106 1.65 9.16 -55.63
CA PRO A 106 3.05 9.34 -55.24
C PRO A 106 3.38 10.82 -55.01
N PHE A 107 4.11 11.16 -53.93
CA PHE A 107 4.78 12.44 -53.83
C PHE A 107 6.13 12.32 -53.10
N ASP A 108 7.15 12.86 -53.78
CA ASP A 108 8.56 12.98 -53.39
C ASP A 108 8.78 13.91 -52.19
N GLN A 109 9.69 13.52 -51.28
CA GLN A 109 10.99 14.18 -51.00
C GLN A 109 11.49 13.89 -49.56
N PRO A 110 12.79 13.63 -49.37
CA PRO A 110 13.42 13.55 -48.05
C PRO A 110 13.99 14.92 -47.63
N GLN A 111 13.46 15.49 -46.54
CA GLN A 111 14.17 16.50 -45.78
C GLN A 111 14.58 15.94 -44.42
N SER A 112 15.90 15.78 -44.30
CA SER A 112 16.65 15.58 -43.07
C SER A 112 16.39 16.73 -42.08
N GLN A 113 15.85 16.40 -40.91
CA GLN A 113 15.96 17.21 -39.71
C GLN A 113 16.35 16.33 -38.53
N ASP A 114 17.60 16.49 -38.10
CA ASP A 114 18.05 16.13 -36.76
C ASP A 114 17.24 16.93 -35.74
N GLN A 115 16.36 16.24 -35.00
CA GLN A 115 15.79 16.76 -33.77
C GLN A 115 16.10 15.77 -32.64
N ILE A 116 17.01 16.21 -31.76
CA ILE A 116 17.29 15.59 -30.48
C ILE A 116 16.02 15.74 -29.64
N ASN A 117 15.19 14.70 -29.65
CA ASN A 117 13.95 14.66 -28.89
C ASN A 117 14.25 14.04 -27.52
N THR A 118 14.51 14.87 -26.52
CA THR A 118 14.53 14.45 -25.10
C THR A 118 13.10 14.16 -24.65
N ASN A 119 12.63 12.95 -24.93
CA ASN A 119 11.35 12.45 -24.45
C ASN A 119 11.42 12.20 -22.94
N ALA A 120 10.95 13.18 -22.17
CA ALA A 120 10.49 12.96 -20.82
C ALA A 120 9.22 12.09 -20.89
N ALA A 121 9.30 10.88 -20.34
CA ALA A 121 8.16 9.97 -20.26
C ALA A 121 7.03 10.58 -19.40
N PRO A 122 5.75 10.50 -19.81
CA PRO A 122 4.64 10.94 -18.99
C PRO A 122 4.37 9.90 -17.90
N ALA A 123 4.74 10.21 -16.66
CA ALA A 123 4.29 9.47 -15.50
C ALA A 123 2.80 9.74 -15.29
N THR A 124 1.93 8.83 -15.74
CA THR A 124 0.50 8.83 -15.40
C THR A 124 0.34 8.34 -13.95
N GLY A 125 0.76 9.16 -13.00
CA GLY A 125 0.35 9.08 -11.60
C GLY A 125 -0.98 9.82 -11.40
N PRO A 126 -1.75 9.50 -10.34
CA PRO A 126 -2.94 10.26 -9.98
C PRO A 126 -2.57 11.74 -9.76
N ALA A 127 -3.52 12.62 -10.10
CA ALA A 127 -3.42 14.08 -10.11
C ALA A 127 -2.49 14.64 -9.01
N VAL A 128 -1.57 15.50 -9.43
CA VAL A 128 -0.58 16.18 -8.60
C VAL A 128 -1.29 17.09 -7.60
N ASP A 129 -1.68 16.52 -6.46
CA ASP A 129 -1.90 17.26 -5.23
C ASP A 129 -0.56 17.90 -4.83
N GLU A 130 -0.59 19.16 -4.41
CA GLU A 130 0.59 19.96 -4.02
C GLU A 130 1.33 19.33 -2.83
N ASN A 131 2.15 18.32 -3.08
CA ASN A 131 2.95 17.62 -2.09
C ASN A 131 4.27 18.38 -1.84
N TYR A 132 4.78 18.32 -0.61
CA TYR A 132 6.11 18.83 -0.31
C TYR A 132 7.15 17.87 -0.88
N HIS A 133 7.93 18.35 -1.86
CA HIS A 133 8.96 17.57 -2.53
C HIS A 133 10.35 18.00 -2.10
N PHE A 134 11.15 17.03 -1.67
CA PHE A 134 12.57 17.18 -1.35
C PHE A 134 13.37 16.35 -2.34
N SER A 135 14.38 16.93 -2.97
CA SER A 135 15.21 16.26 -3.98
C SER A 135 16.69 16.58 -3.75
N ARG A 136 17.57 15.84 -4.44
CA ARG A 136 19.03 16.04 -4.40
C ARG A 136 19.64 15.79 -3.01
N ALA A 137 19.47 14.57 -2.51
CA ALA A 137 20.01 14.16 -1.22
C ALA A 137 21.55 14.23 -1.18
N ALA A 138 22.10 14.57 -0.01
CA ALA A 138 23.55 14.62 0.17
C ALA A 138 24.15 13.21 0.10
N PRO A 139 25.19 12.94 -0.72
CA PRO A 139 25.75 11.59 -0.86
C PRO A 139 26.25 10.98 0.45
N GLN A 140 26.84 11.81 1.32
CA GLN A 140 27.31 11.36 2.64
C GLN A 140 26.16 10.96 3.56
N ALA A 141 25.03 11.67 3.48
CA ALA A 141 23.84 11.33 4.27
C ALA A 141 23.24 9.99 3.83
N ILE A 142 23.19 9.75 2.52
CA ILE A 142 22.77 8.46 1.95
C ILE A 142 23.69 7.34 2.43
N ALA A 143 25.01 7.54 2.42
CA ALA A 143 25.98 6.54 2.85
C ALA A 143 25.80 6.10 4.31
N ASN A 144 25.24 6.96 5.17
CA ASN A 144 24.96 6.65 6.57
C ASN A 144 23.60 5.95 6.75
N LEU A 145 22.65 6.19 5.84
CA LEU A 145 21.29 5.67 5.93
C LEU A 145 21.15 4.26 5.34
N VAL A 146 21.75 4.03 4.17
CA VAL A 146 21.55 2.79 3.40
C VAL A 146 22.82 1.94 3.34
N PRO A 147 22.70 0.61 3.17
CA PRO A 147 23.84 -0.26 2.94
C PRO A 147 24.70 0.21 1.75
N SER A 148 26.01 -0.07 1.82
CA SER A 148 26.97 0.31 0.77
C SER A 148 26.55 -0.19 -0.61
N THR A 149 26.01 -1.42 -0.69
CA THR A 149 25.48 -2.02 -1.92
C THR A 149 24.43 -1.13 -2.61
N LEU A 150 23.54 -0.49 -1.84
CA LEU A 150 22.55 0.45 -2.37
C LEU A 150 23.15 1.82 -2.65
N ASN A 151 24.01 2.33 -1.77
CA ASN A 151 24.67 3.62 -1.98
C ASN A 151 25.44 3.69 -3.32
N TYR A 152 26.07 2.60 -3.75
CA TYR A 152 26.75 2.53 -5.06
C TYR A 152 25.81 2.32 -6.24
N ALA A 153 24.57 1.91 -6.00
CA ALA A 153 23.56 1.69 -7.05
C ALA A 153 22.71 2.93 -7.31
N ILE A 154 22.67 3.87 -6.38
CA ILE A 154 21.91 5.11 -6.54
C ILE A 154 22.59 6.00 -7.60
N ARG A 155 21.80 6.50 -8.54
CA ARG A 155 22.25 7.46 -9.56
C ARG A 155 22.71 8.74 -8.87
N ARG A 156 23.85 9.25 -9.33
CA ARG A 156 24.43 10.51 -8.85
C ARG A 156 24.47 11.51 -9.97
N ASP A 157 23.88 12.67 -9.73
CA ASP A 157 24.01 13.80 -10.61
C ASP A 157 25.24 14.59 -10.19
N THR A 158 26.11 14.86 -11.15
CA THR A 158 27.29 15.70 -10.95
C THR A 158 27.02 17.02 -11.64
N THR A 159 26.86 18.06 -10.82
CA THR A 159 26.85 19.46 -11.29
C THR A 159 28.21 20.08 -11.03
N ALA A 160 28.52 21.21 -11.67
CA ALA A 160 29.84 21.86 -11.59
C ALA A 160 30.35 22.01 -10.14
N ASP A 161 29.44 22.27 -9.20
CA ASP A 161 29.78 22.62 -7.82
C ASP A 161 29.48 21.51 -6.80
N CYS A 162 28.70 20.49 -7.16
CA CYS A 162 28.32 19.44 -6.22
C CYS A 162 27.87 18.13 -6.88
N GLN A 163 28.12 17.03 -6.16
CA GLN A 163 27.55 15.71 -6.43
C GLN A 163 26.33 15.50 -5.54
N THR A 164 25.19 15.13 -6.12
CA THR A 164 23.94 14.86 -5.39
C THR A 164 23.41 13.48 -5.75
N ALA A 165 22.89 12.75 -4.76
CA ALA A 165 22.20 11.49 -5.01
C ALA A 165 20.77 11.78 -5.49
N VAL A 166 20.32 11.05 -6.53
CA VAL A 166 18.97 11.19 -7.10
C VAL A 166 17.99 10.39 -6.24
N VAL A 167 17.72 10.94 -5.06
CA VAL A 167 16.69 10.50 -4.14
C VAL A 167 15.73 11.65 -3.90
N THR A 168 14.45 11.35 -4.06
CA THR A 168 13.36 12.31 -3.93
C THR A 168 12.36 11.81 -2.89
N MET A 169 11.96 12.66 -1.96
CA MET A 169 10.90 12.38 -0.99
C MET A 169 9.71 13.30 -1.23
N GLY A 170 8.51 12.74 -1.28
CA GLY A 170 7.23 13.44 -1.36
C GLY A 170 6.43 13.24 -0.08
N PHE A 171 6.00 14.34 0.53
CA PHE A 171 5.13 14.33 1.71
C PHE A 171 3.76 14.92 1.37
N PRO A 172 2.67 14.34 1.88
CA PRO A 172 1.33 14.86 1.68
C PRO A 172 1.17 16.22 2.37
N ARG A 173 0.40 17.12 1.75
CA ARG A 173 0.04 18.41 2.35
C ARG A 173 -0.84 18.26 3.58
N ASP A 174 -1.75 17.29 3.54
CA ASP A 174 -2.68 16.97 4.63
C ASP A 174 -2.27 15.62 5.27
N PRO A 175 -1.44 15.65 6.32
CA PRO A 175 -0.97 14.42 6.99
C PRO A 175 -2.09 13.69 7.74
N VAL A 176 -3.26 14.31 7.94
CA VAL A 176 -4.41 13.68 8.58
C VAL A 176 -5.11 12.74 7.60
N LYS A 177 -5.22 13.14 6.33
CA LYS A 177 -5.83 12.33 5.26
C LYS A 177 -4.89 11.28 4.72
N MET A 178 -3.62 11.62 4.51
CA MET A 178 -2.60 10.71 4.01
C MET A 178 -1.51 10.54 5.04
N GLN A 179 -1.46 9.36 5.68
CA GLN A 179 -0.55 9.05 6.78
C GLN A 179 0.74 8.37 6.31
N TYR A 180 1.13 8.57 5.06
CA TYR A 180 2.37 8.04 4.49
C TYR A 180 3.09 9.09 3.64
N CYS A 181 4.39 8.90 3.47
CA CYS A 181 5.18 9.62 2.48
C CYS A 181 5.72 8.62 1.44
N ILE A 182 6.19 9.16 0.31
CA ILE A 182 6.77 8.38 -0.78
C ILE A 182 8.23 8.78 -0.94
N THR A 183 9.13 7.81 -1.02
CA THR A 183 10.54 8.04 -1.38
C THR A 183 10.85 7.31 -2.67
N THR A 184 11.34 8.05 -3.66
CA THR A 184 11.76 7.51 -4.94
C THR A 184 13.28 7.54 -5.02
N ILE A 185 13.87 6.39 -5.31
CA ILE A 185 15.31 6.18 -5.45
C ILE A 185 15.58 5.81 -6.91
N ASP A 186 16.45 6.57 -7.57
CA ASP A 186 16.86 6.29 -8.92
C ASP A 186 18.09 5.38 -8.95
N ILE A 187 17.98 4.25 -9.63
CA ILE A 187 18.97 3.19 -9.71
C ILE A 187 19.67 3.23 -11.06
N ILE A 188 21.00 3.18 -11.04
CA ILE A 188 21.81 3.17 -12.26
C ILE A 188 21.54 1.93 -13.11
N GLN A 189 21.66 2.10 -14.42
CA GLN A 189 21.48 1.08 -15.46
C GLN A 189 22.10 -0.29 -15.10
N LYS A 190 23.36 -0.31 -14.64
CA LYS A 190 24.15 -1.52 -14.36
C LYS A 190 23.69 -2.33 -13.14
N LYS A 191 22.72 -1.81 -12.39
CA LYS A 191 22.23 -2.42 -11.14
C LYS A 191 20.76 -2.82 -11.23
N VAL A 192 20.09 -2.53 -12.35
CA VAL A 192 18.66 -2.79 -12.53
C VAL A 192 18.34 -4.29 -12.37
N GLU A 193 19.08 -5.16 -13.04
CA GLU A 193 18.88 -6.61 -13.02
C GLU A 193 19.07 -7.18 -11.61
N TYR A 194 20.07 -6.69 -10.89
CA TYR A 194 20.35 -7.10 -9.51
C TYR A 194 19.17 -6.81 -8.58
N TYR A 195 18.61 -5.59 -8.63
CA TYR A 195 17.50 -5.22 -7.75
C TYR A 195 16.19 -5.90 -8.15
N ALA A 196 15.93 -6.08 -9.45
CA ALA A 196 14.76 -6.83 -9.91
C ALA A 196 14.78 -8.28 -9.37
N LEU A 197 15.92 -8.95 -9.49
CA LEU A 197 16.10 -10.31 -8.98
C LEU A 197 15.99 -10.36 -7.46
N LYS A 198 16.64 -9.44 -6.73
CA LYS A 198 16.65 -9.45 -5.27
C LYS A 198 15.30 -9.09 -4.64
N LEU A 199 14.57 -8.13 -5.20
CA LEU A 199 13.29 -7.65 -4.66
C LEU A 199 12.12 -8.56 -5.04
N TYR A 200 12.10 -9.02 -6.30
CA TYR A 200 10.93 -9.70 -6.87
C TYR A 200 11.22 -11.15 -7.30
N GLY A 201 12.49 -11.56 -7.37
CA GLY A 201 12.85 -12.87 -7.92
C GLY A 201 12.59 -12.95 -9.42
N ILE A 202 12.65 -11.81 -10.12
CA ILE A 202 12.42 -11.71 -11.56
C ILE A 202 13.76 -11.48 -12.25
N GLU A 203 14.05 -12.30 -13.24
CA GLU A 203 15.23 -12.14 -14.09
C GLU A 203 14.94 -11.11 -15.18
N ILE A 204 15.90 -10.21 -15.40
CA ILE A 204 15.84 -9.21 -16.44
C ILE A 204 16.93 -9.52 -17.45
N GLU A 205 16.53 -9.76 -18.68
CA GLU A 205 17.44 -9.95 -19.81
C GLU A 205 17.54 -8.65 -20.61
N THR A 206 18.76 -8.31 -21.01
CA THR A 206 19.03 -7.16 -21.88
C THR A 206 19.54 -7.69 -23.22
N GLU A 207 18.81 -7.40 -24.31
CA GLU A 207 19.21 -7.75 -25.67
C GLU A 207 19.17 -6.49 -26.53
N GLY A 208 20.34 -6.10 -27.07
CA GLY A 208 20.49 -4.84 -27.78
C GLY A 208 20.16 -3.64 -26.88
N GLU A 209 19.22 -2.80 -27.31
CA GLU A 209 18.77 -1.62 -26.57
C GLU A 209 17.48 -1.87 -25.76
N LYS A 210 17.01 -3.12 -25.66
CA LYS A 210 15.76 -3.46 -24.97
C LYS A 210 15.98 -4.38 -23.78
N ARG A 211 15.15 -4.20 -22.75
CA ARG A 211 15.03 -5.08 -21.58
C ARG A 211 13.77 -5.91 -21.62
N TYR A 212 13.89 -7.13 -21.12
CA TYR A 212 12.82 -8.11 -21.09
C TYR A 212 12.75 -8.74 -19.70
N ALA A 213 11.53 -8.96 -19.21
CA ALA A 213 11.33 -9.72 -17.98
C ALA A 213 11.18 -11.20 -18.33
N VAL A 214 11.93 -12.06 -17.65
CA VAL A 214 11.82 -13.51 -17.79
C VAL A 214 11.11 -14.07 -16.57
N LEU A 215 9.96 -14.70 -16.82
CA LEU A 215 9.15 -15.33 -15.78
C LEU A 215 8.79 -16.74 -16.22
N ALA A 216 9.27 -17.75 -15.49
CA ALA A 216 9.01 -19.17 -15.78
C ALA A 216 9.34 -19.57 -17.24
N GLY A 217 10.43 -19.04 -17.79
CA GLY A 217 10.87 -19.29 -19.17
C GLY A 217 10.12 -18.49 -20.24
N VAL A 218 9.12 -17.68 -19.86
CA VAL A 218 8.43 -16.76 -20.78
C VAL A 218 9.11 -15.41 -20.74
N ARG A 219 9.39 -14.87 -21.92
CA ARG A 219 9.97 -13.53 -22.11
C ARG A 219 8.87 -12.52 -22.36
N ILE A 220 8.84 -11.46 -21.56
CA ILE A 220 7.86 -10.37 -21.63
C ILE A 220 8.57 -9.13 -22.19
N ASP A 221 8.13 -8.65 -23.35
CA ASP A 221 8.59 -7.41 -23.98
C ASP A 221 7.72 -6.22 -23.50
N PRO A 222 8.24 -5.32 -22.66
CA PRO A 222 7.55 -4.09 -22.31
C PRO A 222 7.62 -3.08 -23.46
N GLU A 223 6.47 -2.55 -23.90
CA GLU A 223 6.45 -1.49 -24.92
C GLU A 223 7.21 -0.22 -24.48
N HIS A 224 7.09 0.17 -23.21
CA HIS A 224 7.72 1.38 -22.67
C HIS A 224 8.40 1.18 -21.31
N SER A 225 7.71 0.53 -20.37
CA SER A 225 8.23 0.26 -19.03
C SER A 225 7.51 -0.91 -18.41
N MET A 226 8.13 -1.51 -17.41
CA MET A 226 7.53 -2.56 -16.57
C MET A 226 7.53 -2.09 -15.12
N THR A 227 6.45 -2.33 -14.39
CA THR A 227 6.35 -2.00 -12.97
C THR A 227 6.11 -3.25 -12.15
N PHE A 228 7.03 -3.54 -11.24
CA PHE A 228 6.93 -4.64 -10.29
C PHE A 228 6.38 -4.14 -8.95
N ARG A 229 5.52 -4.97 -8.36
CA ARG A 229 4.88 -4.75 -7.06
C ARG A 229 5.00 -6.04 -6.25
N ARG A 230 4.66 -5.98 -4.96
CA ARG A 230 4.71 -7.13 -4.03
C ARG A 230 6.13 -7.64 -3.80
N CYS A 231 6.99 -6.74 -3.32
CA CYS A 231 8.36 -7.05 -2.92
C CYS A 231 8.38 -8.05 -1.76
N ARG A 232 9.37 -8.95 -1.72
CA ARG A 232 9.57 -9.87 -0.60
C ARG A 232 10.03 -9.10 0.64
N THR A 233 9.31 -9.22 1.76
CA THR A 233 9.63 -8.46 2.98
C THR A 233 11.04 -8.76 3.50
N ALA A 234 11.50 -10.01 3.40
CA ALA A 234 12.78 -10.45 3.95
C ALA A 234 14.00 -9.68 3.39
N CYS A 235 13.93 -9.14 2.17
CA CYS A 235 15.06 -8.44 1.56
C CYS A 235 15.05 -6.92 1.82
N ILE A 236 13.97 -6.35 2.37
CA ILE A 236 13.85 -4.89 2.55
C ILE A 236 14.93 -4.38 3.51
N LYS A 237 15.02 -4.97 4.71
CA LYS A 237 16.06 -4.65 5.68
C LYS A 237 17.49 -4.82 5.15
N GLU A 238 17.73 -5.88 4.38
CA GLU A 238 19.04 -6.18 3.79
C GLU A 238 19.45 -5.13 2.75
N LEU A 239 18.51 -4.71 1.89
CA LEU A 239 18.81 -3.84 0.75
C LEU A 239 18.73 -2.35 1.10
N PHE A 240 17.76 -1.95 1.90
CA PHE A 240 17.50 -0.54 2.22
C PHE A 240 18.00 -0.13 3.61
N GLY A 241 18.31 -1.10 4.47
CA GLY A 241 18.76 -0.86 5.83
C GLY A 241 17.60 -0.80 6.83
N LYS A 242 17.98 -0.86 8.11
CA LYS A 242 17.06 -1.01 9.24
C LYS A 242 16.06 0.15 9.36
N GLN A 243 16.52 1.40 9.21
CA GLN A 243 15.67 2.57 9.42
C GLN A 243 14.54 2.66 8.38
N ILE A 244 14.83 2.32 7.12
CA ILE A 244 13.82 2.31 6.05
C ILE A 244 12.84 1.17 6.26
N ASP A 245 13.32 -0.02 6.62
CA ASP A 245 12.48 -1.19 6.96
C ASP A 245 11.48 -0.86 8.09
N GLU A 246 11.96 -0.27 9.18
CA GLU A 246 11.11 0.18 10.30
C GLU A 246 10.11 1.27 9.87
N ALA A 247 10.51 2.20 8.99
CA ALA A 247 9.61 3.22 8.48
C ALA A 247 8.50 2.63 7.58
N ILE A 248 8.81 1.61 6.78
CA ILE A 248 7.83 0.87 5.96
C ILE A 248 6.84 0.12 6.87
N ASP A 249 7.29 -0.48 7.97
CA ASP A 249 6.43 -1.19 8.91
C ASP A 249 5.35 -0.32 9.57
N THR A 250 5.59 1.00 9.63
CA THR A 250 4.60 1.98 10.12
C THR A 250 3.66 2.51 9.04
N CYS A 251 3.84 2.10 7.77
CA CYS A 251 2.99 2.54 6.67
C CYS A 251 1.57 1.96 6.80
N PRO A 252 0.49 2.73 6.58
CA PRO A 252 -0.88 2.22 6.62
C PRO A 252 -1.13 1.02 5.69
N PHE A 253 -0.49 0.98 4.52
CA PHE A 253 -0.58 -0.16 3.60
C PHE A 253 0.03 -1.42 4.23
N ARG A 254 1.17 -1.28 4.90
CA ARG A 254 1.86 -2.38 5.57
C ARG A 254 1.06 -2.91 6.77
N LEU A 255 0.46 -2.01 7.55
CA LEU A 255 -0.42 -2.39 8.66
C LEU A 255 -1.65 -3.16 8.15
N ALA A 256 -2.27 -2.73 7.05
CA ALA A 256 -3.38 -3.45 6.44
C ALA A 256 -2.95 -4.84 5.92
N GLU A 257 -1.75 -4.98 5.36
CA GLU A 257 -1.21 -6.29 4.97
C GLU A 257 -1.09 -7.24 6.17
N TYR A 258 -0.64 -6.75 7.32
CA TYR A 258 -0.60 -7.51 8.56
C TYR A 258 -1.99 -7.97 9.00
N GLU A 259 -2.99 -7.08 8.96
CA GLU A 259 -4.38 -7.42 9.28
C GLU A 259 -4.95 -8.50 8.34
N PHE A 260 -4.54 -8.50 7.07
CA PHE A 260 -4.94 -9.52 6.09
C PHE A 260 -4.06 -10.78 6.07
N GLY A 261 -3.07 -10.88 6.95
CA GLY A 261 -2.16 -12.03 7.04
C GLY A 261 -1.16 -12.14 5.89
N ARG A 262 -0.87 -11.04 5.17
CA ARG A 262 0.11 -10.97 4.09
C ARG A 262 1.49 -10.59 4.63
N LEU A 263 2.17 -11.56 5.25
CA LEU A 263 3.45 -11.30 5.94
C LEU A 263 4.68 -11.36 5.02
N ILE A 264 4.60 -12.15 3.93
CA ILE A 264 5.75 -12.53 3.10
C ILE A 264 6.10 -11.46 2.06
N GLU A 265 5.09 -10.75 1.56
CA GLU A 265 5.22 -9.77 0.48
C GLU A 265 4.58 -8.45 0.90
N THR A 266 5.05 -7.35 0.32
CA THR A 266 4.49 -6.01 0.53
C THR A 266 4.38 -5.18 -0.75
N GLU A 267 3.30 -4.44 -0.88
CA GLU A 267 3.06 -3.43 -1.91
C GLU A 267 3.73 -2.08 -1.56
N CYS A 268 4.32 -1.93 -0.38
CA CYS A 268 5.02 -0.73 0.04
C CYS A 268 6.34 -0.47 -0.70
N VAL A 269 6.77 -1.41 -1.55
CA VAL A 269 7.96 -1.26 -2.40
C VAL A 269 7.59 -1.62 -3.83
N THR A 270 7.73 -0.65 -4.73
CA THR A 270 7.50 -0.82 -6.16
C THR A 270 8.74 -0.44 -6.94
N MET A 271 8.99 -1.12 -8.05
CA MET A 271 10.11 -0.82 -8.94
C MET A 271 9.60 -0.66 -10.36
N THR A 272 9.91 0.47 -10.99
CA THR A 272 9.60 0.73 -12.40
C THR A 272 10.89 0.73 -13.19
N ILE A 273 10.97 -0.12 -14.22
CA ILE A 273 12.14 -0.29 -15.09
C ILE A 273 11.78 0.23 -16.48
N ASN A 274 12.66 1.06 -17.04
CA ASN A 274 12.54 1.51 -18.42
C ASN A 274 12.91 0.37 -19.40
N SER A 275 12.14 0.20 -20.48
CA SER A 275 12.42 -0.80 -21.51
C SER A 275 13.74 -0.53 -22.23
N ASP A 276 14.20 0.73 -22.32
CA ASP A 276 15.52 1.09 -22.85
C ASP A 276 16.62 0.56 -21.94
N ALA A 277 17.51 -0.25 -22.53
CA ALA A 277 18.68 -0.80 -21.87
C ALA A 277 19.56 0.28 -21.25
N LYS A 278 19.63 1.50 -21.79
CA LYS A 278 20.42 2.64 -21.26
C LYS A 278 19.76 3.30 -20.05
N GLY A 279 18.45 3.10 -19.87
CA GLY A 279 17.69 3.64 -18.75
C GLY A 279 18.05 2.98 -17.42
N GLY A 280 17.83 3.71 -16.33
CA GLY A 280 17.87 3.18 -14.96
C GLY A 280 16.56 2.50 -14.56
N ALA A 281 16.35 2.42 -13.24
CA ALA A 281 15.08 2.04 -12.65
C ALA A 281 14.71 3.00 -11.51
N LEU A 282 13.42 3.14 -11.24
CA LEU A 282 12.90 3.92 -10.13
C LEU A 282 12.32 2.97 -9.08
N ILE A 283 12.88 2.98 -7.87
CA ILE A 283 12.31 2.27 -6.72
C ILE A 283 11.53 3.27 -5.89
N SER A 284 10.23 3.03 -5.72
CA SER A 284 9.36 3.84 -4.85
C SER A 284 9.06 3.07 -3.57
N LEU A 285 9.27 3.74 -2.44
CA LEU A 285 9.06 3.24 -1.09
C LEU A 285 7.93 4.03 -0.44
N TYR A 286 6.94 3.34 0.11
CA TYR A 286 5.85 3.92 0.88
C TYR A 286 6.14 3.71 2.37
N MET A 287 6.21 4.80 3.13
CA MET A 287 6.64 4.78 4.54
C MET A 287 5.65 5.55 5.40
N GLY A 288 5.53 5.19 6.68
CA GLY A 288 4.77 6.02 7.62
C GLY A 288 5.39 7.41 7.78
N LEU A 289 4.54 8.43 7.99
CA LEU A 289 5.00 9.83 8.01
C LEU A 289 6.13 10.08 9.01
N ARG A 290 6.02 9.51 10.21
CA ARG A 290 7.02 9.72 11.28
C ARG A 290 8.41 9.24 10.85
N GLY A 291 8.53 7.97 10.46
CA GLY A 291 9.80 7.41 9.99
C GLY A 291 10.30 8.12 8.74
N GLY A 292 9.39 8.49 7.85
CA GLY A 292 9.70 9.33 6.69
C GLY A 292 10.31 10.69 7.06
N THR A 293 9.75 11.40 8.03
CA THR A 293 10.28 12.69 8.49
C THR A 293 11.69 12.53 9.08
N GLU A 294 11.92 11.50 9.89
CA GLU A 294 13.23 11.21 10.47
C GLU A 294 14.29 10.90 9.37
N ILE A 295 13.88 10.15 8.34
CA ILE A 295 14.73 9.87 7.16
C ILE A 295 15.01 11.16 6.38
N ARG A 296 14.00 12.00 6.14
CA ARG A 296 14.16 13.30 5.46
C ARG A 296 15.19 14.17 6.18
N ASP A 297 15.06 14.33 7.48
CA ASP A 297 15.95 15.19 8.26
C ASP A 297 17.41 14.67 8.21
N SER A 298 17.57 13.35 8.10
CA SER A 298 18.88 12.72 7.90
C SER A 298 19.43 12.98 6.49
N LEU A 299 18.60 12.88 5.45
CA LEU A 299 19.01 13.03 4.04
C LEU A 299 19.25 14.48 3.60
N TYR A 300 18.57 15.42 4.24
CA TYR A 300 18.53 16.82 3.85
C TYR A 300 18.89 17.77 5.01
N PRO A 301 20.10 17.66 5.60
CA PRO A 301 20.47 18.42 6.79
C PRO A 301 20.48 19.94 6.60
N ASN A 302 20.62 20.42 5.36
CA ASN A 302 20.72 21.85 5.05
C ASN A 302 19.37 22.54 4.76
N LEU A 303 18.25 21.80 4.77
CA LEU A 303 16.92 22.33 4.49
C LEU A 303 16.24 22.99 5.72
N GLN A 304 16.89 22.98 6.89
CA GLN A 304 16.40 23.59 8.13
C GLN A 304 16.88 25.04 8.36
N ARG A 305 17.42 25.73 7.34
CA ARG A 305 17.86 27.13 7.45
C ARG A 305 16.97 28.09 6.68
#